data_AF-A0AAV5YZM9-F1
#
_entry.id   AF-A0AAV5YZM9-F1
#
_cell.length_a   1.000
_cell.length_b   1.000
_cell.length_c   1.000
_cell.angle_alpha   90.00
_cell.angle_beta   90.00
_cell.angle_gamma   90.00
#
_symmetry.space_group_name_H-M   'P 1'
#
loop_
_entity.id
_entity.type
_entity.pdbx_description
1 polymer ?
#
loop_
_entity_poly.entity_id
_entity_poly.type
_entity_poly.pdbx_seq_one_letter_code
_entity_poly.pdbx_strand_id
1 'polypeptide(L)'
;FEHVEGPFQEAFLTHTSTSPNLQIIASLDVARRQMELEGYELTMKMTEIALRLRREINHHPLISKYFHVATPAEMVPAEFRASGITDYGPPHSNWRDVIEAWDNDEFALDPTRLTLICGTAGFDGTQFKNLLADRFDVQINKTSRNSILVQTNINNTRSDAALLIKVLADLSREIDQRLAKGGAREQAAFAERVKSLITDVPDLPNFSRFHDVFRDNPKGLSNEGHVRPPFFMAYDEDNCDYVKLASKEIDDRLKAGPELVSANFVIPYPPGFPIMVPGQVITQDTITFMRKLDVKEIHGYQAAQGLKLLKPDVLAKQKVGRHA
;
A
#
# COMPACT_ATOMS: atom_id res chain seq x y z
N PHE A 1 -22.89 4.98 -26.96
CA PHE A 1 -21.86 6.03 -26.90
C PHE A 1 -22.45 7.39 -27.25
N GLU A 2 -23.24 7.51 -28.32
CA GLU A 2 -23.88 8.78 -28.74
C GLU A 2 -24.70 9.49 -27.63
N HIS A 3 -25.38 8.76 -26.75
CA HIS A 3 -26.16 9.36 -25.65
C HIS A 3 -25.34 9.92 -24.48
N VAL A 4 -24.04 9.62 -24.40
CA VAL A 4 -23.15 10.06 -23.30
C VAL A 4 -21.96 10.91 -23.77
N GLU A 5 -21.79 11.04 -25.09
CA GLU A 5 -20.67 11.77 -25.70
C GLU A 5 -20.64 13.25 -25.28
N GLY A 6 -21.77 13.96 -25.38
CA GLY A 6 -21.87 15.36 -24.98
C GLY A 6 -21.49 15.60 -23.50
N PRO A 7 -22.17 14.94 -22.53
CA PRO A 7 -21.82 15.05 -21.11
C PRO A 7 -20.37 14.65 -20.80
N PHE A 8 -19.84 13.63 -21.48
CA PHE A 8 -18.44 13.22 -21.32
C PHE A 8 -17.47 14.28 -21.84
N GLN A 9 -17.75 14.86 -23.02
CA GLN A 9 -16.92 15.91 -23.60
C GLN A 9 -16.90 17.16 -22.72
N GLU A 10 -18.04 17.57 -22.17
CA GLU A 10 -18.11 18.68 -21.22
C GLU A 10 -17.28 18.41 -19.97
N ALA A 11 -17.41 17.21 -19.38
CA ALA A 11 -16.61 16.81 -18.23
C ALA A 11 -15.10 16.79 -18.54
N PHE A 12 -14.71 16.28 -19.72
CA PHE A 12 -13.34 16.25 -20.19
C PHE A 12 -12.75 17.65 -20.37
N LEU A 13 -13.48 18.54 -21.05
CA LEU A 13 -13.04 19.92 -21.30
C LEU A 13 -13.00 20.76 -20.02
N THR A 14 -13.82 20.45 -19.02
CA THR A 14 -13.80 21.13 -17.72
C THR A 14 -12.47 20.92 -16.96
N HIS A 15 -11.80 19.77 -17.17
CA HIS A 15 -10.56 19.42 -16.48
C HIS A 15 -9.31 19.54 -17.37
N THR A 16 -9.50 19.69 -18.68
CA THR A 16 -8.39 19.79 -19.65
C THR A 16 -8.00 21.24 -19.87
N SER A 17 -6.70 21.52 -19.87
CA SER A 17 -6.18 22.85 -20.21
C SER A 17 -6.62 23.27 -21.62
N THR A 18 -7.04 24.53 -21.78
CA THR A 18 -7.31 25.13 -23.10
C THR A 18 -6.04 25.35 -23.93
N SER A 19 -4.85 25.15 -23.33
CA SER A 19 -3.54 25.18 -23.99
C SER A 19 -2.75 23.94 -23.57
N PRO A 20 -3.00 22.77 -24.20
CA PRO A 20 -2.34 21.52 -23.81
C PRO A 20 -0.87 21.50 -24.25
N ASN A 21 -0.03 20.79 -23.49
CA ASN A 21 1.36 20.60 -23.84
C ASN A 21 1.49 19.56 -24.97
N LEU A 22 1.82 20.01 -26.18
CA LEU A 22 1.95 19.17 -27.36
C LEU A 22 3.05 18.10 -27.23
N GLN A 23 4.10 18.34 -26.44
CA GLN A 23 5.16 17.34 -26.22
C GLN A 23 4.64 16.15 -25.41
N ILE A 24 3.77 16.39 -24.41
CA ILE A 24 3.13 15.32 -23.65
C ILE A 24 2.23 14.50 -24.58
N ILE A 25 1.41 15.16 -25.40
CA ILE A 25 0.53 14.48 -26.37
C ILE A 25 1.36 13.63 -27.35
N ALA A 26 2.42 14.20 -27.92
CA ALA A 26 3.31 13.47 -28.82
C ALA A 26 3.95 12.26 -28.13
N SER A 27 4.36 12.38 -26.86
CA SER A 27 4.94 11.26 -26.10
C SER A 27 3.95 10.10 -25.90
N LEU A 28 2.66 10.41 -25.74
CA LEU A 28 1.61 9.39 -25.61
C LEU A 28 1.39 8.63 -26.93
N ASP A 29 1.41 9.33 -28.07
CA ASP A 29 1.27 8.67 -29.38
C ASP A 29 2.50 7.81 -29.71
N VAL A 30 3.71 8.28 -29.37
CA VAL A 30 4.93 7.47 -29.50
C VAL A 30 4.88 6.23 -28.58
N ALA A 31 4.44 6.38 -27.33
CA ALA A 31 4.30 5.25 -26.41
C ALA A 31 3.31 4.20 -26.93
N ARG A 32 2.16 4.64 -27.47
CA ARG A 32 1.17 3.76 -28.13
C ARG A 32 1.82 2.99 -29.28
N ARG A 33 2.54 3.69 -30.16
CA ARG A 33 3.23 3.08 -31.31
C ARG A 33 4.31 2.09 -30.89
N GLN A 34 5.08 2.39 -29.84
CA GLN A 34 6.09 1.47 -29.30
C GLN A 34 5.44 0.18 -28.79
N MET A 35 4.32 0.28 -28.07
CA MET A 35 3.61 -0.90 -27.57
C MET A 35 3.01 -1.74 -28.71
N GLU A 36 2.53 -1.09 -29.77
CA GLU A 36 2.00 -1.77 -30.96
C GLU A 36 3.08 -2.53 -31.75
N LEU A 37 4.27 -1.94 -31.90
CA LEU A 37 5.35 -2.49 -32.73
C LEU A 37 6.31 -3.42 -31.97
N GLU A 38 6.63 -3.09 -30.72
CA GLU A 38 7.71 -3.71 -29.92
C GLU A 38 7.21 -4.25 -28.56
N GLY A 39 5.94 -4.02 -28.21
CA GLY A 39 5.41 -4.27 -26.87
C GLY A 39 5.56 -5.71 -26.40
N TYR A 40 5.29 -6.70 -27.25
CA TYR A 40 5.42 -8.11 -26.89
C TYR A 40 6.86 -8.48 -26.50
N GLU A 41 7.85 -8.07 -27.30
CA GLU A 41 9.24 -8.39 -27.00
C GLU A 41 9.71 -7.69 -25.72
N LEU A 42 9.40 -6.41 -25.57
CA LEU A 42 9.81 -5.61 -24.42
C LEU A 42 9.19 -6.12 -23.10
N THR A 43 7.91 -6.43 -23.10
CA THR A 43 7.20 -6.97 -21.92
C THR A 43 7.65 -8.39 -21.56
N MET A 44 7.94 -9.23 -22.55
CA MET A 44 8.51 -10.57 -22.31
C MET A 44 9.91 -10.48 -21.68
N LYS A 45 10.79 -9.58 -22.17
CA LYS A 45 12.11 -9.33 -21.57
C LYS A 45 12.00 -8.81 -20.13
N MET A 46 11.12 -7.84 -19.90
CA MET A 46 10.83 -7.29 -18.57
C MET A 46 10.40 -8.39 -17.58
N THR A 47 9.57 -9.32 -18.05
CA THR A 47 9.05 -10.44 -17.26
C THR A 47 10.11 -11.50 -17.01
N GLU A 48 10.95 -11.82 -18.00
CA GLU A 48 12.12 -12.70 -17.83
C GLU A 48 13.06 -12.18 -16.75
N ILE A 49 13.37 -10.88 -16.77
CA ILE A 49 14.22 -10.23 -15.76
C ILE A 49 13.59 -10.36 -14.37
N ALA A 50 12.29 -10.12 -14.25
CA ALA A 50 11.57 -10.22 -12.97
C ALA A 50 11.62 -11.64 -12.40
N LEU A 51 11.31 -12.65 -13.22
CA LEU A 51 11.35 -14.05 -12.81
C LEU A 51 12.75 -14.50 -12.42
N ARG A 52 13.77 -14.03 -13.15
CA ARG A 52 15.16 -14.30 -12.80
C ARG A 52 15.54 -13.67 -11.47
N LEU A 53 15.17 -12.41 -11.24
CA LEU A 53 15.42 -11.75 -9.94
C LEU A 53 14.76 -12.50 -8.78
N ARG A 54 13.50 -12.92 -8.93
CA ARG A 54 12.79 -13.74 -7.93
C ARG A 54 13.58 -15.00 -7.60
N ARG A 55 13.94 -15.78 -8.62
CA ARG A 55 14.70 -17.03 -8.47
C ARG A 55 16.04 -16.80 -7.80
N GLU A 56 16.83 -15.84 -8.29
CA GLU A 56 18.17 -15.60 -7.75
C GLU A 56 18.10 -15.09 -6.31
N ILE A 57 17.20 -14.18 -5.98
CA ILE A 57 17.09 -13.65 -4.61
C ILE A 57 16.65 -14.75 -3.63
N ASN A 58 15.64 -15.55 -3.99
CA ASN A 58 15.06 -16.55 -3.08
C ASN A 58 15.95 -17.79 -2.89
N HIS A 59 16.84 -18.09 -3.84
CA HIS A 59 17.68 -19.29 -3.79
C HIS A 59 19.18 -19.03 -3.63
N HIS A 60 19.66 -17.79 -3.78
CA HIS A 60 21.08 -17.50 -3.62
C HIS A 60 21.51 -17.68 -2.15
N PRO A 61 22.48 -18.56 -1.81
CA PRO A 61 22.77 -18.99 -0.43
C PRO A 61 23.13 -17.88 0.56
N LEU A 62 23.64 -16.74 0.07
CA LEU A 62 23.91 -15.57 0.91
C LEU A 62 22.71 -14.63 1.03
N ILE A 63 21.94 -14.46 -0.04
CA ILE A 63 20.89 -13.44 -0.12
C ILE A 63 19.64 -13.93 0.62
N SER A 64 19.24 -15.17 0.38
CA SER A 64 18.01 -15.76 0.92
C SER A 64 18.00 -15.92 2.45
N LYS A 65 19.16 -15.75 3.11
CA LYS A 65 19.24 -15.66 4.57
C LYS A 65 18.55 -14.40 5.12
N TYR A 66 18.56 -13.32 4.35
CA TYR A 66 18.21 -11.98 4.82
C TYR A 66 17.16 -11.28 3.96
N PHE A 67 17.09 -11.61 2.67
CA PHE A 67 16.16 -11.00 1.73
C PHE A 67 15.37 -12.08 1.00
N HIS A 68 14.10 -11.79 0.75
CA HIS A 68 13.18 -12.72 0.11
C HIS A 68 12.16 -11.96 -0.72
N VAL A 69 11.88 -12.40 -1.94
CA VAL A 69 10.78 -11.86 -2.73
C VAL A 69 9.53 -12.66 -2.43
N ALA A 70 8.50 -11.98 -1.95
CA ALA A 70 7.24 -12.61 -1.60
C ALA A 70 6.62 -13.35 -2.81
N THR A 71 6.19 -14.57 -2.52
CA THR A 71 5.58 -15.52 -3.44
C THR A 71 4.05 -15.36 -3.47
N PRO A 72 3.36 -15.86 -4.51
CA PRO A 72 1.90 -15.99 -4.53
C PRO A 72 1.32 -16.62 -3.26
N ALA A 73 1.92 -17.69 -2.73
CA ALA A 73 1.43 -18.36 -1.53
C ALA A 73 1.51 -17.49 -0.26
N GLU A 74 2.50 -16.60 -0.19
CA GLU A 74 2.70 -15.71 0.96
C GLU A 74 1.85 -14.44 0.88
N MET A 75 1.50 -14.00 -0.33
CA MET A 75 0.72 -12.77 -0.55
C MET A 75 -0.78 -13.02 -0.68
N VAL A 76 -1.19 -14.20 -1.14
CA VAL A 76 -2.58 -14.52 -1.43
C VAL A 76 -2.99 -15.80 -0.69
N PRO A 77 -4.00 -15.74 0.20
CA PRO A 77 -4.54 -16.92 0.89
C PRO A 77 -4.97 -18.04 -0.07
N ALA A 78 -4.88 -19.28 0.38
CA ALA A 78 -5.15 -20.46 -0.46
C ALA A 78 -6.59 -20.51 -0.99
N GLU A 79 -7.57 -20.00 -0.23
CA GLU A 79 -8.98 -19.90 -0.66
C GLU A 79 -9.19 -19.04 -1.92
N PHE A 80 -8.27 -18.13 -2.22
CA PHE A 80 -8.33 -17.27 -3.40
C PHE A 80 -7.44 -17.73 -4.56
N ARG A 81 -6.72 -18.84 -4.39
CA ARG A 81 -5.81 -19.43 -5.39
C ARG A 81 -6.28 -20.83 -5.78
N ALA A 82 -7.39 -20.91 -6.49
CA ALA A 82 -7.99 -22.17 -6.94
C ALA A 82 -7.02 -23.04 -7.78
N SER A 83 -6.11 -22.41 -8.53
CA SER A 83 -5.02 -23.04 -9.28
C SER A 83 -4.00 -23.76 -8.41
N GLY A 84 -3.90 -23.38 -7.13
CA GLY A 84 -2.90 -23.88 -6.19
C GLY A 84 -1.49 -23.30 -6.42
N ILE A 85 -1.30 -22.33 -7.31
CA ILE A 85 0.04 -21.78 -7.60
C ILE A 85 0.69 -21.21 -6.33
N THR A 86 1.90 -21.66 -6.03
CA THR A 86 2.62 -21.24 -4.81
C THR A 86 3.78 -20.30 -5.09
N ASP A 87 4.50 -20.51 -6.20
CA ASP A 87 5.60 -19.67 -6.67
C ASP A 87 5.75 -19.72 -8.20
N TYR A 88 6.51 -18.77 -8.75
CA TYR A 88 6.78 -18.66 -10.17
C TYR A 88 8.04 -19.42 -10.61
N GLY A 89 7.90 -20.15 -11.72
CA GLY A 89 9.01 -20.83 -12.37
C GLY A 89 9.34 -22.20 -11.74
N PRO A 90 10.22 -22.98 -12.36
CA PRO A 90 10.51 -24.33 -11.92
C PRO A 90 11.19 -24.37 -10.54
N PRO A 91 10.85 -25.34 -9.67
CA PRO A 91 9.95 -26.47 -9.91
C PRO A 91 8.46 -26.19 -9.66
N HIS A 92 8.09 -24.96 -9.28
CA HIS A 92 6.77 -24.63 -8.74
C HIS A 92 5.70 -24.43 -9.81
N SER A 93 6.05 -23.78 -10.93
CA SER A 93 5.12 -23.51 -12.02
C SER A 93 5.81 -23.32 -13.36
N ASN A 94 5.04 -23.50 -14.43
CA ASN A 94 5.37 -23.08 -15.78
C ASN A 94 4.37 -22.01 -16.28
N TRP A 95 4.61 -21.45 -17.48
CA TRP A 95 3.77 -20.37 -18.02
C TRP A 95 2.29 -20.76 -18.23
N ARG A 96 2.01 -22.02 -18.52
CA ARG A 96 0.63 -22.51 -18.63
C ARG A 96 -0.07 -22.43 -17.29
N ASP A 97 0.58 -22.87 -16.22
CA ASP A 97 0.02 -22.84 -14.87
C ASP A 97 -0.22 -21.39 -14.41
N VAL A 98 0.68 -20.45 -14.79
CA VAL A 98 0.51 -19.02 -14.50
C VAL A 98 -0.69 -18.43 -15.24
N ILE A 99 -0.88 -18.76 -16.52
CA ILE A 99 -2.05 -18.31 -17.29
C ILE A 99 -3.33 -18.89 -16.70
N GLU A 100 -3.32 -20.18 -16.35
CA GLU A 100 -4.46 -20.83 -15.71
C GLU A 100 -4.80 -20.19 -14.36
N ALA A 101 -3.80 -19.79 -13.57
CA ALA A 101 -4.00 -19.01 -12.36
C ALA A 101 -4.64 -17.65 -12.65
N TRP A 102 -4.20 -16.93 -13.68
CA TRP A 102 -4.78 -15.63 -14.05
C TRP A 102 -6.23 -15.72 -14.52
N ASP A 103 -6.63 -16.83 -15.14
CA ASP A 103 -7.99 -17.04 -15.61
C ASP A 103 -8.95 -17.51 -14.50
N ASN A 104 -8.45 -18.25 -13.50
CA ASN A 104 -9.29 -18.95 -12.52
C ASN A 104 -9.16 -18.48 -11.06
N ASP A 105 -8.03 -17.89 -10.68
CA ASP A 105 -7.84 -17.40 -9.30
C ASP A 105 -8.58 -16.07 -9.11
N GLU A 106 -9.11 -15.86 -7.91
CA GLU A 106 -9.74 -14.58 -7.56
C GLU A 106 -8.69 -13.46 -7.48
N PHE A 107 -7.50 -13.80 -6.98
CA PHE A 107 -6.34 -12.91 -6.95
C PHE A 107 -5.11 -13.58 -7.54
N ALA A 108 -4.49 -12.89 -8.49
CA ALA A 108 -3.19 -13.24 -9.03
C ALA A 108 -2.14 -12.20 -8.65
N LEU A 109 -0.95 -12.67 -8.27
CA LEU A 109 0.20 -11.80 -8.08
C LEU A 109 0.79 -11.41 -9.45
N ASP A 110 1.22 -10.15 -9.59
CA ASP A 110 1.94 -9.70 -10.80
C ASP A 110 3.42 -10.13 -10.69
N PRO A 111 3.93 -10.97 -11.61
CA PRO A 111 5.31 -11.47 -11.54
C PRO A 111 6.34 -10.34 -11.67
N THR A 112 5.98 -9.21 -12.28
CA THR A 112 6.87 -8.05 -12.54
C THR A 112 6.95 -7.07 -11.36
N ARG A 113 6.14 -7.30 -10.32
CA ARG A 113 6.10 -6.50 -9.09
C ARG A 113 6.70 -7.31 -7.94
N LEU A 114 7.98 -7.10 -7.68
CA LEU A 114 8.74 -7.86 -6.70
C LEU A 114 8.64 -7.17 -5.33
N THR A 115 7.77 -7.70 -4.46
CA THR A 115 7.74 -7.32 -3.05
C THR A 115 8.94 -7.96 -2.34
N LEU A 116 10.05 -7.22 -2.26
CA LEU A 116 11.29 -7.66 -1.61
C LEU A 116 11.21 -7.38 -0.10
N ILE A 117 11.10 -8.44 0.68
CA ILE A 117 11.16 -8.41 2.14
C ILE A 117 12.60 -8.11 2.56
N CYS A 118 12.75 -7.04 3.34
CA CYS A 118 14.02 -6.57 3.88
C CYS A 118 14.02 -6.51 5.43
N GLY A 119 12.86 -6.71 6.07
CA GLY A 119 12.75 -6.76 7.53
C GLY A 119 13.54 -7.90 8.16
N THR A 120 13.70 -9.02 7.45
CA THR A 120 14.56 -10.16 7.82
C THR A 120 16.04 -9.81 7.81
N ALA A 121 16.44 -8.77 7.07
CA ALA A 121 17.77 -8.17 7.10
C ALA A 121 17.90 -7.08 8.20
N GLY A 122 16.86 -6.85 9.00
CA GLY A 122 16.81 -5.84 10.06
C GLY A 122 16.55 -4.41 9.57
N PHE A 123 16.21 -4.22 8.30
CA PHE A 123 15.90 -2.92 7.71
C PHE A 123 14.40 -2.69 7.64
N ASP A 124 13.96 -1.48 8.02
CA ASP A 124 12.65 -1.01 7.55
C ASP A 124 12.75 -0.53 6.10
N GLY A 125 11.62 -0.47 5.38
CA GLY A 125 11.63 -0.18 3.96
C GLY A 125 12.14 1.23 3.62
N THR A 126 11.95 2.22 4.49
CA THR A 126 12.47 3.59 4.27
C THR A 126 13.97 3.63 4.47
N GLN A 127 14.48 3.02 5.55
CA GLN A 127 15.90 2.86 5.78
C GLN A 127 16.57 2.13 4.61
N PHE A 128 15.97 1.04 4.14
CA PHE A 128 16.52 0.27 3.04
C PHE A 128 16.51 1.04 1.71
N LYS A 129 15.43 1.76 1.40
CA LYS A 129 15.38 2.65 0.24
C LYS A 129 16.50 3.70 0.27
N ASN A 130 16.68 4.39 1.40
CA ASN A 130 17.72 5.42 1.50
C ASN A 130 19.12 4.81 1.37
N LEU A 131 19.36 3.65 2.00
CA LEU A 131 20.60 2.90 1.86
C LEU A 131 20.90 2.56 0.39
N LEU A 132 19.89 2.07 -0.34
CA LEU A 132 20.00 1.71 -1.76
C LEU A 132 20.30 2.94 -2.64
N ALA A 133 19.62 4.06 -2.41
CA ALA A 133 19.85 5.30 -3.14
C ALA A 133 21.24 5.89 -2.83
N ASP A 134 21.58 6.06 -1.55
CA ASP A 134 22.77 6.79 -1.12
C ASP A 134 24.07 6.03 -1.43
N ARG A 135 24.07 4.70 -1.28
CA ARG A 135 25.29 3.88 -1.44
C ARG A 135 25.44 3.26 -2.82
N PHE A 136 24.32 3.00 -3.51
CA PHE A 136 24.31 2.16 -4.71
C PHE A 136 23.59 2.79 -5.90
N ASP A 137 23.03 4.00 -5.75
CA ASP A 137 22.25 4.69 -6.77
C ASP A 137 21.05 3.87 -7.29
N VAL A 138 20.47 3.03 -6.41
CA VAL A 138 19.29 2.23 -6.72
C VAL A 138 18.06 2.92 -6.14
N GLN A 139 17.24 3.49 -7.03
CA GLN A 139 16.02 4.21 -6.66
C GLN A 139 14.83 3.26 -6.49
N ILE A 140 14.10 3.42 -5.40
CA ILE A 140 12.93 2.61 -5.06
C ILE A 140 11.68 3.49 -4.97
N ASN A 141 10.64 3.10 -5.70
CA ASN A 141 9.38 3.83 -5.78
C ASN A 141 8.59 3.72 -4.46
N LYS A 142 8.25 2.50 -4.05
CA LYS A 142 7.37 2.23 -2.91
C LYS A 142 8.07 1.40 -1.84
N THR A 143 7.81 1.77 -0.58
CA THR A 143 8.30 1.08 0.60
C THR A 143 7.14 0.76 1.54
N SER A 144 7.33 -0.25 2.39
CA SER A 144 6.47 -0.60 3.50
C SER A 144 7.32 -0.68 4.79
N ARG A 145 6.72 -1.10 5.90
CA ARG A 145 7.43 -1.27 7.18
C ARG A 145 8.60 -2.24 7.07
N ASN A 146 8.45 -3.36 6.33
CA ASN A 146 9.43 -4.44 6.27
C ASN A 146 9.78 -4.91 4.85
N SER A 147 9.32 -4.18 3.83
CA SER A 147 9.51 -4.54 2.44
C SER A 147 9.67 -3.30 1.56
N ILE A 148 10.26 -3.52 0.39
CA ILE A 148 10.29 -2.56 -0.69
C ILE A 148 9.69 -3.18 -1.95
N LEU A 149 9.15 -2.33 -2.82
CA LEU A 149 8.63 -2.77 -4.11
C LEU A 149 9.66 -2.49 -5.20
N VAL A 150 10.29 -3.56 -5.68
CA VAL A 150 11.14 -3.53 -6.87
C VAL A 150 10.25 -3.79 -8.07
N GLN A 151 10.26 -2.89 -9.05
CA GLN A 151 9.42 -2.99 -10.24
C GLN A 151 10.32 -3.06 -11.46
N THR A 152 10.20 -4.12 -12.25
CA THR A 152 10.81 -4.12 -13.58
C THR A 152 9.93 -3.32 -14.55
N ASN A 153 10.56 -2.67 -15.52
CA ASN A 153 9.93 -1.97 -16.62
C ASN A 153 10.62 -2.34 -17.94
N ILE A 154 10.04 -1.94 -19.06
CA ILE A 154 10.54 -2.26 -20.41
C ILE A 154 11.96 -1.74 -20.71
N ASN A 155 12.46 -0.79 -19.92
CA ASN A 155 13.82 -0.24 -20.08
C ASN A 155 14.86 -0.94 -19.20
N ASN A 156 14.44 -1.82 -18.28
CA ASN A 156 15.41 -2.52 -17.44
C ASN A 156 16.20 -3.57 -18.23
N THR A 157 17.48 -3.64 -17.90
CA THR A 157 18.45 -4.53 -18.52
C THR A 157 18.88 -5.66 -17.58
N ARG A 158 19.56 -6.66 -18.14
CA ARG A 158 20.22 -7.70 -17.34
C ARG A 158 21.30 -7.13 -16.42
N SER A 159 21.92 -6.01 -16.79
CA SER A 159 22.90 -5.30 -15.96
C SER A 159 22.27 -4.70 -14.71
N ASP A 160 21.07 -4.13 -14.83
CA ASP A 160 20.33 -3.58 -13.68
C ASP A 160 19.97 -4.70 -12.68
N ALA A 161 19.53 -5.84 -13.21
CA ALA A 161 19.25 -7.01 -12.39
C ALA A 161 20.51 -7.55 -11.69
N ALA A 162 21.64 -7.61 -12.41
CA ALA A 162 22.91 -8.02 -11.85
C ALA A 162 23.42 -7.04 -10.77
N LEU A 163 23.21 -5.74 -10.96
CA LEU A 163 23.52 -4.72 -9.96
C LEU A 163 22.73 -4.96 -8.68
N LEU A 164 21.41 -5.16 -8.77
CA LEU A 164 20.58 -5.44 -7.60
C LEU A 164 21.02 -6.71 -6.87
N ILE A 165 21.27 -7.81 -7.59
CA ILE A 165 21.77 -9.07 -7.00
C ILE A 165 23.11 -8.84 -6.28
N LYS A 166 24.04 -8.11 -6.91
CA LYS A 166 25.34 -7.77 -6.32
C LYS A 166 25.15 -6.98 -5.02
N VAL A 167 24.31 -5.94 -5.03
CA VAL A 167 24.03 -5.12 -3.85
C VAL A 167 23.48 -5.96 -2.70
N LEU A 168 22.50 -6.82 -2.97
CA LEU A 168 21.94 -7.71 -1.95
C LEU A 168 22.97 -8.71 -1.40
N ALA A 169 23.85 -9.24 -2.26
CA ALA A 169 24.93 -10.13 -1.83
C ALA A 169 26.04 -9.41 -1.05
N ASP A 170 26.37 -8.16 -1.39
CA ASP A 170 27.30 -7.31 -0.64
C ASP A 170 26.73 -7.02 0.77
N LEU A 171 25.48 -6.59 0.86
CA LEU A 171 24.81 -6.32 2.13
C LEU A 171 24.66 -7.57 3.01
N SER A 172 24.35 -8.71 2.42
CA SER A 172 24.27 -9.98 3.15
C SER A 172 25.62 -10.35 3.78
N ARG A 173 26.74 -10.11 3.07
CA ARG A 173 28.08 -10.32 3.61
C ARG A 173 28.41 -9.32 4.73
N GLU A 174 28.00 -8.07 4.60
CA GLU A 174 28.17 -7.07 5.66
C GLU A 174 27.42 -7.47 6.93
N ILE A 175 26.19 -7.99 6.80
CA ILE A 175 25.40 -8.47 7.94
C ILE A 175 26.08 -9.68 8.59
N ASP A 176 26.50 -10.69 7.81
CA ASP A 176 27.23 -11.86 8.32
C ASP A 176 28.49 -11.44 9.10
N GLN A 177 29.29 -10.51 8.55
CA GLN A 177 30.50 -10.01 9.21
C GLN A 177 30.21 -9.24 10.50
N ARG A 178 29.15 -8.41 10.51
CA ARG A 178 28.74 -7.65 11.69
C ARG A 178 28.28 -8.59 12.80
N LEU A 179 27.46 -9.59 12.48
CA LEU A 179 26.95 -10.56 13.47
C LEU A 179 28.04 -11.49 14.00
N ALA A 180 29.03 -11.85 13.17
CA ALA A 180 30.17 -12.64 13.60
C ALA A 180 31.10 -11.87 14.56
N LYS A 181 31.30 -10.57 14.33
CA LYS A 181 32.18 -9.72 15.16
C LYS A 181 31.50 -9.18 16.43
N GLY A 182 30.18 -8.94 16.37
CA GLY A 182 29.43 -8.26 17.44
C GLY A 182 29.08 -9.12 18.67
N GLY A 183 29.32 -10.43 18.60
CA GLY A 183 29.03 -11.36 19.70
C GLY A 183 27.54 -11.47 20.05
N ALA A 184 27.23 -12.04 21.22
CA ALA A 184 25.86 -12.37 21.62
C ALA A 184 24.92 -11.15 21.72
N ARG A 185 25.44 -10.00 22.15
CA ARG A 185 24.63 -8.77 22.31
C ARG A 185 24.13 -8.24 20.96
N GLU A 186 25.00 -8.19 19.96
CA GLU A 186 24.63 -7.72 18.62
C GLU A 186 23.64 -8.67 17.96
N GLN A 187 23.84 -9.98 18.14
CA GLN A 187 22.91 -11.00 17.63
C GLN A 187 21.52 -10.88 18.27
N ALA A 188 21.45 -10.66 19.59
CA ALA A 188 20.19 -10.43 20.28
C ALA A 188 19.50 -9.14 19.81
N ALA A 189 20.25 -8.04 19.65
CA ALA A 189 19.71 -6.79 19.15
C ALA A 189 19.17 -6.92 17.71
N PHE A 190 19.89 -7.65 16.85
CA PHE A 190 19.44 -7.95 15.49
C PHE A 190 18.16 -8.81 15.49
N ALA A 191 18.11 -9.85 16.31
CA ALA A 191 16.93 -10.72 16.43
C ALA A 191 15.68 -9.95 16.90
N GLU A 192 15.83 -9.08 17.90
CA GLU A 192 14.73 -8.21 18.37
C GLU A 192 14.29 -7.22 17.28
N ARG A 193 15.25 -6.65 16.52
CA ARG A 193 14.91 -5.78 15.39
C ARG A 193 14.11 -6.54 14.32
N VAL A 194 14.56 -7.73 13.92
CA VAL A 194 13.84 -8.58 12.95
C VAL A 194 12.44 -8.92 13.46
N LYS A 195 12.31 -9.33 14.73
CA LYS A 195 11.02 -9.62 15.35
C LYS A 195 10.06 -8.43 15.31
N SER A 196 10.54 -7.21 15.58
CA SER A 196 9.74 -5.97 15.52
C SER A 196 9.26 -5.58 14.11
N LEU A 197 9.95 -6.07 13.07
CA LEU A 197 9.65 -5.76 11.67
C LEU A 197 8.82 -6.85 11.00
N ILE A 198 8.96 -8.11 11.44
CA ILE A 198 8.35 -9.27 10.79
C ILE A 198 7.18 -9.84 11.61
N THR A 199 7.26 -9.85 12.94
CA THR A 199 6.31 -10.56 13.80
C THR A 199 5.42 -9.60 14.59
N ASP A 200 5.99 -8.58 15.23
CA ASP A 200 5.24 -7.59 16.02
C ASP A 200 4.81 -6.41 15.15
N VAL A 201 3.93 -6.68 14.19
CA VAL A 201 3.38 -5.69 13.26
C VAL A 201 1.94 -5.35 13.63
N PRO A 202 1.50 -4.09 13.52
CA PRO A 202 0.12 -3.74 13.77
C PRO A 202 -0.77 -4.22 12.61
N ASP A 203 -1.88 -4.88 12.94
CA ASP A 203 -2.86 -5.31 11.95
C ASP A 203 -3.53 -4.09 11.31
N LEU A 204 -3.62 -4.13 9.99
CA LEU A 204 -4.31 -3.11 9.24
C LEU A 204 -5.82 -3.16 9.57
N PRO A 205 -6.43 -2.05 10.00
CA PRO A 205 -7.83 -2.05 10.38
C PRO A 205 -8.72 -2.21 9.15
N ASN A 206 -9.76 -3.04 9.28
CA ASN A 206 -10.81 -3.13 8.27
C ASN A 206 -11.65 -1.85 8.25
N PHE A 207 -12.21 -1.55 7.07
CA PHE A 207 -13.27 -0.55 6.99
C PHE A 207 -14.45 -0.98 7.85
N SER A 208 -14.90 -0.07 8.70
CA SER A 208 -15.96 -0.33 9.68
C SER A 208 -17.33 -0.20 9.04
N ARG A 209 -17.79 1.05 8.86
CA ARG A 209 -19.03 1.46 8.20
C ARG A 209 -19.08 2.98 8.16
N PHE A 210 -19.94 3.52 7.29
CA PHE A 210 -20.38 4.90 7.43
C PHE A 210 -21.32 5.07 8.64
N HIS A 211 -21.31 6.25 9.23
CA HIS A 211 -22.29 6.65 10.23
C HIS A 211 -23.70 6.65 9.60
N ASP A 212 -24.72 6.27 10.37
CA ASP A 212 -26.07 6.00 9.84
C ASP A 212 -26.69 7.16 9.06
N VAL A 213 -26.37 8.40 9.44
CA VAL A 213 -26.81 9.61 8.72
C VAL A 213 -26.40 9.61 7.25
N PHE A 214 -25.25 9.01 6.93
CA PHE A 214 -24.68 9.00 5.61
C PHE A 214 -24.99 7.71 4.84
N ARG A 215 -25.82 6.82 5.40
CA ARG A 215 -26.23 5.55 4.78
C ARG A 215 -27.66 5.67 4.26
N ASP A 216 -27.93 5.07 3.10
CA ASP A 216 -29.29 5.05 2.53
C ASP A 216 -30.21 4.12 3.32
N ASN A 217 -29.69 2.96 3.75
CA ASN A 217 -30.39 2.04 4.64
C ASN A 217 -29.52 1.69 5.86
N PRO A 218 -29.63 2.45 6.97
CA PRO A 218 -28.86 2.20 8.20
C PRO A 218 -29.09 0.82 8.82
N LYS A 219 -30.27 0.23 8.60
CA LYS A 219 -30.64 -1.11 9.10
C LYS A 219 -30.22 -2.24 8.15
N GLY A 220 -29.70 -1.90 6.96
CA GLY A 220 -29.22 -2.87 6.01
C GLY A 220 -27.88 -3.48 6.40
N LEU A 221 -27.52 -4.59 5.74
CA LEU A 221 -26.24 -5.29 5.93
C LEU A 221 -25.04 -4.54 5.32
N SER A 222 -25.28 -3.60 4.40
CA SER A 222 -24.21 -2.90 3.68
C SER A 222 -23.55 -1.81 4.54
N ASN A 223 -22.23 -1.84 4.63
CA ASN A 223 -21.43 -0.83 5.35
C ASN A 223 -21.21 0.47 4.54
N GLU A 224 -21.63 0.48 3.27
CA GLU A 224 -21.50 1.58 2.31
C GLU A 224 -22.28 2.83 2.71
N GLY A 225 -21.84 3.98 2.20
CA GLY A 225 -22.47 5.27 2.47
C GLY A 225 -21.87 6.39 1.63
N HIS A 226 -22.42 7.60 1.78
CA HIS A 226 -22.04 8.76 1.00
C HIS A 226 -20.87 9.50 1.62
N VAL A 227 -19.70 9.49 0.97
CA VAL A 227 -18.51 10.21 1.45
C VAL A 227 -18.57 11.72 1.21
N ARG A 228 -19.28 12.19 0.19
CA ARG A 228 -19.31 13.61 -0.18
C ARG A 228 -19.96 14.50 0.88
N PRO A 229 -21.16 14.19 1.43
CA PRO A 229 -21.77 15.03 2.46
C PRO A 229 -20.86 15.25 3.69
N PRO A 230 -20.30 14.23 4.36
CA PRO A 230 -19.43 14.44 5.51
C PRO A 230 -18.13 15.17 5.13
N PHE A 231 -17.60 14.93 3.93
CA PHE A 231 -16.42 15.66 3.43
C PHE A 231 -16.68 17.17 3.34
N PHE A 232 -17.80 17.60 2.76
CA PHE A 232 -18.14 19.03 2.68
C PHE A 232 -18.58 19.61 4.02
N MET A 233 -19.22 18.82 4.90
CA MET A 233 -19.55 19.27 6.25
C MET A 233 -18.30 19.65 7.05
N ALA A 234 -17.20 18.92 6.84
CA ALA A 234 -15.92 19.16 7.51
C ALA A 234 -15.19 20.44 7.07
N TYR A 235 -15.67 21.12 6.02
CA TYR A 235 -15.10 22.39 5.57
C TYR A 235 -15.44 23.53 6.54
N ASP A 236 -16.55 23.40 7.25
CA ASP A 236 -16.94 24.31 8.32
C ASP A 236 -16.36 23.79 9.65
N GLU A 237 -15.45 24.56 10.24
CA GLU A 237 -14.75 24.18 11.48
C GLU A 237 -15.70 24.07 12.67
N ASP A 238 -16.82 24.80 12.66
CA ASP A 238 -17.82 24.74 13.73
C ASP A 238 -18.50 23.36 13.79
N ASN A 239 -18.46 22.59 12.70
CA ASN A 239 -18.99 21.23 12.65
C ASN A 239 -18.03 20.16 13.19
N CYS A 240 -16.80 20.54 13.57
CA CYS A 240 -15.73 19.61 13.87
C CYS A 240 -15.19 19.76 15.30
N ASP A 241 -14.84 18.62 15.90
CA ASP A 241 -14.06 18.52 17.14
C ASP A 241 -12.69 17.91 16.86
N TYR A 242 -11.72 18.20 17.75
CA TYR A 242 -10.41 17.59 17.72
C TYR A 242 -10.16 16.82 19.01
N VAL A 243 -9.91 15.52 18.88
CA VAL A 243 -9.65 14.66 20.05
C VAL A 243 -8.29 14.01 19.93
N LYS A 244 -7.46 14.17 20.95
CA LYS A 244 -6.09 13.66 20.98
C LYS A 244 -6.07 12.13 20.95
N LEU A 245 -5.21 11.56 20.10
CA LEU A 245 -5.15 10.12 19.83
C LEU A 245 -4.95 9.27 21.10
N ALA A 246 -4.13 9.73 22.04
CA ALA A 246 -3.84 9.04 23.30
C ALA A 246 -4.61 9.61 24.51
N SER A 247 -5.74 10.30 24.28
CA SER A 247 -6.57 10.83 25.36
C SER A 247 -7.55 9.81 25.92
N LYS A 248 -7.87 9.96 27.20
CA LYS A 248 -8.94 9.21 27.88
C LYS A 248 -10.30 9.43 27.19
N GLU A 249 -10.52 10.59 26.58
CA GLU A 249 -11.77 10.90 25.88
C GLU A 249 -12.04 9.93 24.71
N ILE A 250 -11.02 9.59 23.90
CA ILE A 250 -11.18 8.58 22.84
C ILE A 250 -11.57 7.23 23.43
N ASP A 251 -10.87 6.80 24.49
CA ASP A 251 -11.11 5.49 25.11
C ASP A 251 -12.51 5.42 25.75
N ASP A 252 -12.96 6.51 26.37
CA ASP A 252 -14.30 6.61 26.95
C ASP A 252 -15.38 6.60 25.86
N ARG A 253 -15.18 7.34 24.76
CA ARG A 253 -16.12 7.39 23.62
C ARG A 253 -16.22 6.07 22.86
N LEU A 254 -15.12 5.34 22.70
CA LEU A 254 -15.14 4.00 22.10
C LEU A 254 -15.95 3.00 22.93
N LYS A 255 -16.03 3.19 24.26
CA LYS A 255 -16.75 2.30 25.17
C LYS A 255 -18.22 2.69 25.38
N ALA A 256 -18.48 3.99 25.56
CA ALA A 256 -19.78 4.50 26.00
C ALA A 256 -20.47 5.43 25.00
N GLY A 257 -19.79 5.78 23.90
CA GLY A 257 -20.24 6.81 22.96
C GLY A 257 -20.01 8.24 23.46
N PRO A 258 -20.40 9.25 22.67
CA PRO A 258 -20.94 9.14 21.31
C PRO A 258 -19.89 8.65 20.30
N GLU A 259 -20.35 8.05 19.19
CA GLU A 259 -19.49 7.50 18.13
C GLU A 259 -18.46 8.53 17.64
N LEU A 260 -17.25 8.05 17.34
CA LEU A 260 -16.19 8.85 16.72
C LEU A 260 -16.41 8.80 15.21
N VAL A 261 -16.77 9.90 14.57
CA VAL A 261 -17.00 9.94 13.12
C VAL A 261 -15.91 10.78 12.46
N SER A 262 -15.11 10.18 11.59
CA SER A 262 -14.01 10.89 10.93
C SER A 262 -14.54 12.05 10.09
N ALA A 263 -13.92 13.23 10.20
CA ALA A 263 -14.22 14.37 9.35
C ALA A 263 -13.34 14.43 8.09
N ASN A 264 -12.17 13.78 8.12
CA ASN A 264 -11.16 13.86 7.07
C ASN A 264 -10.74 12.47 6.56
N PHE A 265 -10.10 12.47 5.39
CA PHE A 265 -9.25 11.35 5.02
C PHE A 265 -8.01 11.32 5.92
N VAL A 266 -7.70 10.17 6.52
CA VAL A 266 -6.44 9.95 7.25
C VAL A 266 -5.64 8.89 6.52
N ILE A 267 -4.48 9.28 6.00
CA ILE A 267 -3.67 8.46 5.08
C ILE A 267 -2.23 8.39 5.61
N PRO A 268 -1.88 7.36 6.39
CA PRO A 268 -0.51 7.10 6.81
C PRO A 268 0.35 6.54 5.67
N TYR A 269 1.61 6.95 5.60
CA TYR A 269 2.59 6.45 4.64
C TYR A 269 3.78 5.79 5.36
N PRO A 270 4.01 4.48 5.13
CA PRO A 270 3.12 3.48 4.50
C PRO A 270 1.83 3.20 5.32
N PRO A 271 0.78 2.58 4.73
CA PRO A 271 0.70 1.99 3.39
C PRO A 271 0.32 2.94 2.24
N GLY A 272 -0.04 4.18 2.54
CA GLY A 272 -0.39 5.21 1.55
C GLY A 272 -1.81 5.10 0.99
N PHE A 273 -2.73 4.48 1.73
CA PHE A 273 -4.15 4.47 1.43
C PHE A 273 -4.96 4.92 2.66
N PRO A 274 -6.22 5.40 2.48
CA PRO A 274 -7.01 5.90 3.59
C PRO A 274 -7.40 4.81 4.59
N ILE A 275 -6.99 4.98 5.85
CA ILE A 275 -7.45 4.15 6.98
C ILE A 275 -8.68 4.75 7.66
N MET A 276 -8.95 6.03 7.40
CA MET A 276 -10.18 6.70 7.77
C MET A 276 -10.66 7.52 6.57
N VAL A 277 -11.97 7.50 6.31
CA VAL A 277 -12.63 8.37 5.33
C VAL A 277 -13.69 9.24 5.99
N PRO A 278 -14.01 10.43 5.45
CA PRO A 278 -15.06 11.29 5.98
C PRO A 278 -16.39 10.54 6.15
N GLY A 279 -16.99 10.62 7.33
CA GLY A 279 -18.25 9.95 7.67
C GLY A 279 -18.10 8.51 8.17
N GLN A 280 -16.90 7.94 8.17
CA GLN A 280 -16.63 6.62 8.74
C GLN A 280 -16.69 6.65 10.27
N VAL A 281 -17.31 5.63 10.88
CA VAL A 281 -17.27 5.41 12.33
C VAL A 281 -15.94 4.76 12.71
N ILE A 282 -15.14 5.41 13.55
CA ILE A 282 -13.81 4.95 13.95
C ILE A 282 -13.95 3.86 15.01
N THR A 283 -13.19 2.76 14.87
CA THR A 283 -13.21 1.62 15.80
C THR A 283 -11.97 1.58 16.69
N GLN A 284 -12.01 0.70 17.70
CA GLN A 284 -10.86 0.43 18.57
C GLN A 284 -9.64 -0.05 17.77
N ASP A 285 -9.84 -0.87 16.74
CA ASP A 285 -8.75 -1.39 15.92
C ASP A 285 -8.08 -0.26 15.13
N THR A 286 -8.86 0.67 14.56
CA THR A 286 -8.31 1.85 13.87
C THR A 286 -7.47 2.73 14.82
N ILE A 287 -7.95 2.97 16.04
CA ILE A 287 -7.20 3.74 17.05
C ILE A 287 -5.94 2.99 17.51
N THR A 288 -6.04 1.67 17.70
CA THR A 288 -4.91 0.83 18.11
C THR A 288 -3.84 0.82 17.03
N PHE A 289 -4.22 0.67 15.77
CA PHE A 289 -3.32 0.79 14.62
C PHE A 289 -2.64 2.17 14.61
N MET A 290 -3.42 3.25 14.68
CA MET A 290 -2.88 4.63 14.72
C MET A 290 -1.89 4.86 15.86
N ARG A 291 -2.13 4.29 17.05
CA ARG A 291 -1.22 4.41 18.20
C ARG A 291 0.06 3.60 18.05
N LYS A 292 0.04 2.52 17.26
CA LYS A 292 1.20 1.66 16.96
C LYS A 292 1.95 2.08 15.68
N LEU A 293 1.46 3.06 14.95
CA LEU A 293 2.11 3.56 13.75
C LEU A 293 3.40 4.28 14.12
N ASP A 294 4.53 3.73 13.68
CA ASP A 294 5.87 4.32 13.83
C ASP A 294 6.20 5.29 12.67
N VAL A 295 5.21 5.67 11.86
CA VAL A 295 5.40 6.54 10.68
C VAL A 295 5.20 8.01 11.03
N LYS A 296 6.04 8.87 10.44
CA LYS A 296 5.99 10.32 10.65
C LYS A 296 5.02 11.03 9.70
N GLU A 297 4.79 10.46 8.53
CA GLU A 297 3.97 11.06 7.47
C GLU A 297 2.56 10.48 7.51
N ILE A 298 1.62 11.26 8.06
CA ILE A 298 0.20 10.92 8.10
C ILE A 298 -0.59 12.11 7.57
N HIS A 299 -1.08 12.03 6.33
CA HIS A 299 -1.90 13.09 5.77
C HIS A 299 -3.27 13.12 6.44
N GLY A 300 -3.78 14.33 6.68
CA GLY A 300 -5.07 14.55 7.32
C GLY A 300 -5.08 14.35 8.84
N TYR A 301 -3.92 14.09 9.47
CA TYR A 301 -3.76 14.00 10.91
C TYR A 301 -2.68 14.97 11.40
N GLN A 302 -2.96 15.68 12.50
CA GLN A 302 -1.99 16.55 13.16
C GLN A 302 -1.91 16.18 14.63
N ALA A 303 -0.78 15.65 15.10
CA ALA A 303 -0.61 15.20 16.49
C ALA A 303 -0.87 16.33 17.52
N ALA A 304 -0.58 17.58 17.16
CA ALA A 304 -0.82 18.77 17.99
C ALA A 304 -2.31 19.08 18.20
N GLN A 305 -3.20 18.64 17.33
CA GLN A 305 -4.65 18.83 17.47
C GLN A 305 -5.35 17.52 17.86
N GLY A 306 -4.98 16.42 17.22
CA GLY A 306 -5.62 15.12 17.36
C GLY A 306 -6.35 14.71 16.07
N LEU A 307 -7.28 13.78 16.21
CA LEU A 307 -8.18 13.38 15.13
C LEU A 307 -9.26 14.44 14.95
N LYS A 308 -9.50 14.87 13.70
CA LYS A 308 -10.62 15.75 13.34
C LYS A 308 -11.88 14.91 13.16
N LEU A 309 -12.91 15.17 13.97
CA LEU A 309 -14.14 14.39 14.04
C LEU A 309 -15.35 15.27 13.80
N LEU A 310 -16.42 14.74 13.23
CA LEU A 310 -17.70 15.44 13.15
C LEU A 310 -18.37 15.46 14.52
N LYS A 311 -18.91 16.62 14.91
CA LYS A 311 -19.59 16.78 16.20
C LYS A 311 -20.87 15.96 16.29
N PRO A 312 -21.16 15.31 17.43
CA PRO A 312 -22.38 14.53 17.60
C PRO A 312 -23.68 15.32 17.41
N ASP A 313 -23.74 16.60 17.81
CA ASP A 313 -24.94 17.44 17.68
C ASP A 313 -25.24 17.78 16.21
N VAL A 314 -24.20 17.97 15.39
CA VAL A 314 -24.32 18.18 13.94
C VAL A 314 -24.86 16.93 13.25
N LEU A 315 -24.36 15.76 13.63
CA LEU A 315 -24.84 14.47 13.12
C LEU A 315 -26.31 14.22 13.52
N ALA A 316 -26.71 14.62 14.74
CA ALA A 316 -28.08 14.49 15.21
C ALA A 316 -29.06 15.37 14.42
N LYS A 317 -28.66 16.61 14.07
CA LYS A 317 -29.48 17.55 13.27
C LYS A 317 -29.79 17.00 11.87
N GLN A 318 -28.84 16.31 11.24
CA GLN A 318 -29.02 15.73 9.90
C GLN A 318 -30.06 14.59 9.84
N LYS A 319 -30.23 13.80 10.92
CA LYS A 319 -31.26 12.74 10.98
C LYS A 319 -32.68 13.30 10.81
N VAL A 320 -32.90 14.56 11.19
CA VAL A 320 -34.23 15.20 11.18
C VAL A 320 -34.61 15.71 9.79
N GLY A 321 -33.64 15.96 8.89
CA GLY A 321 -33.87 16.60 7.59
C GLY A 321 -34.22 15.67 6.42
N ARG A 322 -34.11 14.33 6.56
CA ARG A 322 -34.37 13.37 5.47
C ARG A 322 -35.76 12.72 5.49
N HIS A 323 -36.61 13.10 6.44
CA HIS A 323 -37.99 12.60 6.57
C HIS A 323 -39.07 13.66 6.33
N ALA A 324 -38.72 14.79 5.69
CA ALA A 324 -39.67 15.84 5.31
C ALA A 324 -39.90 15.86 3.81
#